data_AF-A0A443PTH2-F1
#
_entry.id   AF-A0A443PTH2-F1
#
_cell.length_a   1.000
_cell.length_b   1.000
_cell.length_c   1.000
_cell.angle_alpha   90.00
_cell.angle_beta   90.00
_cell.angle_gamma   90.00
#
_symmetry.space_group_name_H-M   'P 1'
#
loop_
_entity.id
_entity.type
_entity.pdbx_description
1 polymer ?
#
loop_
_entity_poly.entity_id
_entity_poly.type
_entity_poly.pdbx_seq_one_letter_code
_entity_poly.pdbx_strand_id
1 'polypeptide(L)'
;MFESFWRRAGDKCSILIPGWQKMSYFSDSRNMIHWFLELELADEVRKMHRLVGNAIVDDRHIVVGAGSTQLLQAALYALSDADAPQPMNVVTAVPYYSEAVVNRAVGKLIHDLTYYWPQYTPITTPADHDLMLFTSSKSTGHAGTRIGWALVKDPKVAKRMSEFLVLSSIGVSKDSQLQAAKILRAVREGYEGFAWLKYEKGEDGEDLLRKYNIVVRSGKHFGVGPEYVRASMIDRDETFDLLIERLLEMQ
;
A
#
# COMPACT_ATOMS: atom_id res chain seq x y z
N MET A 1 14.58 5.23 -12.62
CA MET A 1 13.29 4.68 -13.11
C MET A 1 12.10 5.49 -12.63
N PHE A 2 11.87 5.62 -11.31
CA PHE A 2 10.72 6.39 -10.79
C PHE A 2 10.75 7.89 -11.09
N GLU A 3 11.91 8.54 -11.10
CA GLU A 3 12.00 9.99 -11.29
C GLU A 3 11.40 10.46 -12.62
N SER A 4 11.72 9.78 -13.73
CA SER A 4 11.18 10.16 -15.05
C SER A 4 9.67 9.93 -15.15
N PHE A 5 9.13 8.92 -14.46
CA PHE A 5 7.70 8.72 -14.33
C PHE A 5 7.03 9.90 -13.60
N TRP A 6 7.56 10.29 -12.44
CA TRP A 6 6.98 11.39 -11.65
C TRP A 6 7.10 12.75 -12.33
N ARG A 7 8.18 13.00 -13.09
CA ARG A 7 8.30 14.20 -13.92
C ARG A 7 7.19 14.28 -14.99
N ARG A 8 6.78 13.15 -15.58
CA ARG A 8 5.69 13.09 -16.57
C ARG A 8 4.30 13.21 -15.92
N ALA A 9 4.14 12.78 -14.67
CA ALA A 9 2.88 12.91 -13.94
C ALA A 9 2.47 14.38 -13.71
N GLY A 10 3.43 15.31 -13.77
CA GLY A 10 3.19 16.75 -13.73
C GLY A 10 2.48 17.20 -12.45
N ASP A 11 1.58 18.18 -12.60
CA ASP A 11 0.93 18.85 -11.47
C ASP A 11 -0.04 17.96 -10.68
N LYS A 12 -0.40 16.77 -11.20
CA LYS A 12 -1.25 15.80 -10.49
C LYS A 12 -0.65 15.39 -9.14
N CYS A 13 0.68 15.44 -9.03
CA CYS A 13 1.43 15.03 -7.84
C CYS A 13 1.91 16.22 -6.99
N SER A 14 1.64 17.45 -7.42
CA SER A 14 2.01 18.67 -6.71
C SER A 14 1.19 18.83 -5.42
N ILE A 15 1.83 19.32 -4.38
CA ILE A 15 1.19 19.63 -3.10
C ILE A 15 1.53 21.07 -2.68
N LEU A 16 0.53 21.79 -2.21
CA LEU A 16 0.67 23.09 -1.55
C LEU A 16 0.33 22.92 -0.08
N ILE A 17 1.29 23.20 0.80
CA ILE A 17 1.11 23.18 2.26
C ILE A 17 1.23 24.64 2.74
N PRO A 18 0.13 25.32 3.09
CA PRO A 18 0.19 26.64 3.68
C PRO A 18 0.99 26.64 4.99
N GLY A 19 1.72 27.70 5.29
CA GLY A 19 2.62 27.74 6.46
C GLY A 19 1.95 27.59 7.83
N TRP A 20 0.63 27.74 7.91
CA TRP A 20 -0.15 27.51 9.14
C TRP A 20 -0.68 26.08 9.25
N GLN A 21 -0.64 25.29 8.16
CA GLN A 21 -1.15 23.94 8.15
C GLN A 21 -0.26 23.04 8.99
N LYS A 22 -0.86 22.17 9.81
CA LYS A 22 -0.15 21.13 10.58
C LYS A 22 0.95 21.62 11.54
N MET A 23 0.84 22.84 12.08
CA MET A 23 1.73 23.34 13.14
C MET A 23 1.62 22.56 14.47
N SER A 24 0.52 21.84 14.69
CA SER A 24 0.29 21.04 15.90
C SER A 24 1.03 19.70 15.85
N TYR A 25 1.53 19.23 17.00
CA TYR A 25 1.99 17.85 17.16
C TYR A 25 0.86 16.84 16.87
N PHE A 26 -0.36 17.15 17.27
CA PHE A 26 -1.51 16.25 17.20
C PHE A 26 -2.22 16.32 15.85
N SER A 27 -2.39 15.17 15.19
CA SER A 27 -3.31 14.96 14.06
C SER A 27 -4.72 14.64 14.54
N ASP A 28 -4.85 13.79 15.56
CA ASP A 28 -6.12 13.51 16.24
C ASP A 28 -5.91 13.41 17.75
N SER A 29 -6.35 14.43 18.49
CA SER A 29 -6.22 14.50 19.94
C SER A 29 -7.05 13.46 20.69
N ARG A 30 -8.00 12.79 20.02
CA ARG A 30 -8.83 11.73 20.60
C ARG A 30 -8.14 10.36 20.51
N ASN A 31 -7.16 10.20 19.63
CA ASN A 31 -6.41 8.96 19.47
C ASN A 31 -5.09 9.03 20.24
N MET A 32 -5.13 8.88 21.56
CA MET A 32 -3.96 9.05 22.43
C MET A 32 -2.78 8.10 22.14
N ILE A 33 -2.98 7.03 21.36
CA ILE A 33 -1.93 6.06 21.03
C ILE A 33 -1.30 6.36 19.66
N HIS A 34 -2.08 6.81 18.68
CA HIS A 34 -1.62 7.10 17.32
C HIS A 34 -1.93 8.54 16.90
N TRP A 35 -1.84 9.48 17.83
CA TRP A 35 -2.26 10.87 17.61
C TRP A 35 -1.45 11.58 16.53
N PHE A 36 -0.30 11.03 16.12
CA PHE A 36 0.55 11.62 15.09
C PHE A 36 0.26 11.13 13.66
N LEU A 37 -0.58 10.11 13.49
CA LEU A 37 -0.94 9.58 12.17
C LEU A 37 -1.96 10.50 11.49
N GLU A 38 -1.66 10.94 10.28
CA GLU A 38 -2.60 11.64 9.42
C GLU A 38 -3.63 10.68 8.83
N LEU A 39 -4.92 10.99 9.03
CA LEU A 39 -6.03 10.17 8.53
C LEU A 39 -5.99 10.01 7.02
N GLU A 40 -5.61 11.06 6.30
CA GLU A 40 -5.48 11.03 4.84
C GLU A 40 -4.45 9.98 4.39
N LEU A 41 -3.30 9.88 5.08
CA LEU A 41 -2.31 8.86 4.78
C LEU A 41 -2.84 7.46 5.10
N ALA A 42 -3.49 7.29 6.26
CA ALA A 42 -4.05 6.00 6.65
C ALA A 42 -5.08 5.49 5.62
N ASP A 43 -5.92 6.38 5.11
CA ASP A 43 -6.93 6.04 4.10
C ASP A 43 -6.30 5.67 2.76
N GLU A 44 -5.31 6.44 2.28
CA GLU A 44 -4.64 6.13 1.01
C GLU A 44 -3.80 4.86 1.09
N VAL A 45 -3.20 4.55 2.25
CA VAL A 45 -2.52 3.25 2.48
C VAL A 45 -3.52 2.09 2.33
N ARG A 46 -4.69 2.16 2.98
CA ARG A 46 -5.71 1.10 2.86
C ARG A 46 -6.20 0.96 1.43
N LYS A 47 -6.55 2.08 0.77
CA LYS A 47 -7.02 2.08 -0.61
C LYS A 47 -5.98 1.50 -1.57
N MET A 48 -4.71 1.87 -1.42
CA MET A 48 -3.63 1.38 -2.26
C MET A 48 -3.44 -0.14 -2.13
N HIS A 49 -3.44 -0.68 -0.91
CA HIS A 49 -3.33 -2.13 -0.69
C HIS A 49 -4.54 -2.90 -1.23
N ARG A 50 -5.76 -2.39 -1.07
CA ARG A 50 -6.96 -3.01 -1.66
C ARG A 50 -6.92 -2.99 -3.18
N LEU A 51 -6.47 -1.89 -3.77
CA LEU A 51 -6.32 -1.75 -5.22
C LEU A 51 -5.29 -2.73 -5.79
N VAL A 52 -4.12 -2.82 -5.16
CA VAL A 52 -3.03 -3.70 -5.62
C VAL A 52 -3.31 -5.17 -5.28
N GLY A 53 -4.05 -5.43 -4.19
CA GLY A 53 -4.34 -6.77 -3.71
C GLY A 53 -3.13 -7.47 -3.06
N ASN A 54 -2.12 -6.72 -2.61
CA ASN A 54 -0.90 -7.29 -2.04
C ASN A 54 -0.93 -7.49 -0.51
N ALA A 55 -1.91 -6.96 0.22
CA ALA A 55 -2.01 -7.15 1.66
C ALA A 55 -3.45 -7.03 2.16
N ILE A 56 -3.79 -7.81 3.18
CA ILE A 56 -5.02 -7.61 3.98
C ILE A 56 -4.83 -6.37 4.86
N VAL A 57 -5.85 -5.52 4.98
CA VAL A 57 -5.76 -4.23 5.70
C VAL A 57 -6.92 -3.94 6.66
N ASP A 58 -8.05 -4.63 6.57
CA ASP A 58 -9.29 -4.19 7.22
C ASP A 58 -9.31 -4.42 8.74
N ASP A 59 -8.64 -5.47 9.22
CA ASP A 59 -8.54 -5.85 10.65
C ASP A 59 -7.23 -5.38 11.31
N ARG A 60 -6.56 -4.39 10.71
CA ARG A 60 -5.18 -4.01 11.07
C ARG A 60 -5.03 -2.56 11.48
N HIS A 61 -4.21 -2.37 12.50
CA HIS A 61 -3.73 -1.06 12.93
C HIS A 61 -2.61 -0.58 11.99
N ILE A 62 -2.64 0.71 11.64
CA ILE A 62 -1.59 1.35 10.85
C ILE A 62 -0.67 2.11 11.80
N VAL A 63 0.62 1.80 11.76
CA VAL A 63 1.66 2.56 12.47
C VAL A 63 2.58 3.20 11.44
N VAL A 64 2.64 4.54 11.41
CA VAL A 64 3.52 5.29 10.49
C VAL A 64 4.87 5.54 11.14
N GLY A 65 5.96 5.41 10.38
CA GLY A 65 7.32 5.70 10.82
C GLY A 65 8.14 6.43 9.77
N ALA A 66 9.28 6.98 10.19
CA ALA A 66 10.29 7.65 9.39
C ALA A 66 11.05 6.65 8.48
N GLY A 67 10.32 5.99 7.58
CA GLY A 67 10.75 4.84 6.81
C GLY A 67 10.57 3.51 7.56
N SER A 68 10.69 2.40 6.82
CA SER A 68 10.60 1.05 7.39
C SER A 68 11.70 0.75 8.40
N THR A 69 12.85 1.43 8.33
CA THR A 69 13.94 1.31 9.30
C THR A 69 13.52 1.65 10.73
N GLN A 70 12.83 2.78 10.93
CA GLN A 70 12.34 3.15 12.26
C GLN A 70 11.25 2.18 12.73
N LEU A 71 10.41 1.71 11.80
CA LEU A 71 9.36 0.73 12.11
C LEU A 71 9.91 -0.65 12.50
N LEU A 72 11.02 -1.08 11.88
CA LEU A 72 11.70 -2.30 12.28
C LEU A 72 12.22 -2.20 13.72
N GLN A 73 12.82 -1.08 14.09
CA GLN A 73 13.24 -0.82 15.47
C GLN A 73 12.05 -0.78 16.44
N ALA A 74 10.96 -0.11 16.05
CA ALA A 74 9.73 -0.06 16.82
C ALA A 74 9.12 -1.45 17.03
N ALA A 75 9.12 -2.29 15.99
CA ALA A 75 8.63 -3.66 16.05
C ALA A 75 9.49 -4.51 16.99
N LEU A 76 10.82 -4.42 16.89
CA LEU A 76 11.74 -5.12 17.81
C LEU A 76 11.51 -4.68 19.27
N TYR A 77 11.37 -3.38 19.50
CA TYR A 77 11.04 -2.84 20.83
C TYR A 77 9.70 -3.37 21.35
N ALA A 78 8.67 -3.36 20.51
CA ALA A 78 7.32 -3.76 20.90
C ALA A 78 7.19 -5.27 21.16
N LEU A 79 7.92 -6.08 20.40
CA LEU A 79 7.92 -7.54 20.54
C LEU A 79 8.84 -8.02 21.65
N SER A 80 9.82 -7.22 22.08
CA SER A 80 10.70 -7.55 23.20
C SER A 80 9.97 -7.43 24.53
N ASP A 81 10.14 -8.44 25.39
CA ASP A 81 9.58 -8.43 26.74
C ASP A 81 10.51 -7.62 27.65
N ALA A 82 9.98 -6.56 28.29
CA ALA A 82 10.80 -5.59 29.04
C ALA A 82 11.49 -6.21 30.26
N ASP A 83 10.86 -7.21 30.86
CA ASP A 83 11.32 -7.88 32.09
C ASP A 83 11.84 -9.30 31.83
N ALA A 84 12.14 -9.64 30.57
CA ALA A 84 12.66 -10.97 30.27
C ALA A 84 14.01 -11.19 30.97
N PRO A 85 14.23 -12.36 31.60
CA PRO A 85 15.49 -12.67 32.28
C PRO A 85 16.67 -12.83 31.31
N GLN A 86 16.39 -12.97 30.01
CA GLN A 86 17.37 -13.11 28.95
C GLN A 86 16.99 -12.23 27.76
N PRO A 87 17.97 -11.66 27.02
CA PRO A 87 17.69 -10.91 25.80
C PRO A 87 16.96 -11.74 24.75
N MET A 88 16.11 -11.08 23.96
CA MET A 88 15.48 -11.72 22.80
C MET A 88 16.51 -11.98 21.70
N ASN A 89 16.56 -13.21 21.20
CA ASN A 89 17.33 -13.54 20.00
C ASN A 89 16.63 -12.97 18.76
N VAL A 90 17.33 -12.16 17.99
CA VAL A 90 16.87 -11.62 16.71
C VAL A 90 17.62 -12.32 15.59
N VAL A 91 16.89 -12.97 14.69
CA VAL A 91 17.45 -13.75 13.58
C VAL A 91 16.76 -13.38 12.27
N THR A 92 17.42 -13.68 11.16
CA THR A 92 16.86 -13.55 9.80
C THR A 92 17.22 -14.79 8.99
N ALA A 93 16.35 -15.21 8.07
CA ALA A 93 16.61 -16.35 7.20
C ALA A 93 17.65 -15.97 6.13
N VAL A 94 18.63 -16.85 5.90
CA VAL A 94 19.59 -16.73 4.80
C VAL A 94 19.14 -17.64 3.66
N PRO A 95 19.06 -17.18 2.40
CA PRO A 95 19.42 -15.84 1.92
C PRO A 95 18.40 -14.78 2.34
N TYR A 96 18.91 -13.62 2.77
CA TYR A 96 18.10 -12.50 3.22
C TYR A 96 17.12 -12.08 2.11
N TYR A 97 15.88 -11.72 2.46
CA TYR A 97 14.77 -11.38 1.54
C TYR A 97 14.04 -12.56 0.86
N SER A 98 14.17 -13.78 1.38
CA SER A 98 13.29 -14.93 1.04
C SER A 98 12.31 -15.23 2.18
N GLU A 99 11.23 -15.99 1.89
CA GLU A 99 10.21 -16.37 2.90
C GLU A 99 10.87 -16.91 4.18
N ALA A 100 10.52 -16.31 5.33
CA ALA A 100 11.08 -16.72 6.61
C ALA A 100 10.50 -18.08 7.03
N VAL A 101 11.29 -19.15 6.90
CA VAL A 101 10.93 -20.47 7.44
C VAL A 101 11.33 -20.52 8.91
N VAL A 102 10.41 -20.18 9.81
CA VAL A 102 10.63 -20.40 11.25
C VAL A 102 10.34 -21.86 11.57
N ASN A 103 11.38 -22.66 11.75
CA ASN A 103 11.27 -24.08 12.13
C ASN A 103 10.85 -24.31 13.60
N ARG A 104 10.29 -23.31 14.29
CA ARG A 104 9.88 -23.38 15.70
C ARG A 104 8.54 -22.68 15.94
N ALA A 105 7.63 -23.39 16.58
CA ALA A 105 6.25 -22.95 16.89
C ALA A 105 6.12 -21.77 17.89
N VAL A 106 7.19 -21.03 18.21
CA VAL A 106 7.26 -20.08 19.36
C VAL A 106 7.88 -18.72 18.99
N GLY A 107 8.16 -18.46 17.71
CA GLY A 107 8.77 -17.19 17.28
C GLY A 107 7.76 -16.07 17.01
N LYS A 108 8.11 -14.82 17.37
CA LYS A 108 7.39 -13.61 16.90
C LYS A 108 7.98 -13.19 15.55
N LEU A 109 7.13 -12.94 14.56
CA LEU A 109 7.58 -12.67 13.18
C LEU A 109 7.34 -11.21 12.75
N ILE A 110 8.34 -10.66 12.07
CA ILE A 110 8.26 -9.36 11.37
C ILE A 110 8.41 -9.66 9.87
N HIS A 111 7.41 -9.31 9.08
CA HIS A 111 7.45 -9.50 7.62
C HIS A 111 7.82 -8.18 6.96
N ASP A 112 9.06 -8.06 6.48
CA ASP A 112 9.48 -6.93 5.66
C ASP A 112 9.00 -7.13 4.22
N LEU A 113 7.92 -6.45 3.86
CA LEU A 113 7.25 -6.52 2.55
C LEU A 113 7.52 -5.26 1.72
N THR A 114 8.65 -4.58 1.96
CA THR A 114 9.00 -3.34 1.25
C THR A 114 9.11 -3.53 -0.26
N TYR A 115 9.43 -4.73 -0.74
CA TYR A 115 9.50 -5.09 -2.15
C TYR A 115 8.27 -5.88 -2.66
N TYR A 116 7.24 -6.12 -1.84
CA TYR A 116 6.06 -6.89 -2.26
C TYR A 116 5.08 -6.02 -3.07
N TRP A 117 5.51 -5.63 -4.26
CA TRP A 117 4.78 -4.79 -5.20
C TRP A 117 4.92 -5.31 -6.65
N PRO A 118 3.93 -5.08 -7.54
CA PRO A 118 3.90 -5.64 -8.89
C PRO A 118 5.14 -5.33 -9.76
N GLN A 119 5.80 -4.20 -9.54
CA GLN A 119 7.02 -3.83 -10.27
C GLN A 119 8.26 -4.66 -9.89
N TYR A 120 8.21 -5.41 -8.80
CA TYR A 120 9.31 -6.24 -8.31
C TYR A 120 8.99 -7.73 -8.33
N THR A 121 7.75 -8.11 -8.03
CA THR A 121 7.34 -9.50 -7.93
C THR A 121 5.86 -9.68 -8.27
N PRO A 122 5.45 -10.80 -8.89
CA PRO A 122 4.04 -11.13 -9.07
C PRO A 122 3.29 -11.18 -7.74
N ILE A 123 2.12 -10.54 -7.68
CA ILE A 123 1.22 -10.62 -6.53
C ILE A 123 0.30 -11.81 -6.74
N THR A 124 0.61 -12.94 -6.11
CA THR A 124 -0.14 -14.19 -6.24
C THR A 124 -1.26 -14.30 -5.21
N THR A 125 -1.02 -13.79 -4.00
CA THR A 125 -2.00 -13.75 -2.90
C THR A 125 -1.79 -12.49 -2.04
N PRO A 126 -2.85 -11.95 -1.42
CA PRO A 126 -2.70 -10.89 -0.43
C PRO A 126 -1.94 -11.41 0.79
N ALA A 127 -0.90 -10.69 1.23
CA ALA A 127 -0.18 -11.04 2.45
C ALA A 127 -1.07 -10.85 3.69
N ASP A 128 -1.07 -11.84 4.58
CA ASP A 128 -1.91 -11.90 5.79
C ASP A 128 -1.10 -12.31 7.03
N HIS A 129 -0.05 -11.55 7.37
CA HIS A 129 0.79 -11.82 8.54
C HIS A 129 0.52 -10.86 9.69
N ASP A 130 0.85 -11.21 10.93
CA ASP A 130 0.51 -10.38 12.10
C ASP A 130 1.16 -8.99 12.11
N LEU A 131 2.38 -8.87 11.57
CA LEU A 131 3.11 -7.61 11.47
C LEU A 131 3.82 -7.55 10.13
N MET A 132 3.39 -6.60 9.29
CA MET A 132 3.89 -6.39 7.93
C MET A 132 4.42 -4.96 7.77
N LEU A 133 5.62 -4.80 7.21
CA LEU A 133 6.28 -3.51 7.00
C LEU A 133 6.32 -3.14 5.51
N PHE A 134 6.01 -1.87 5.21
CA PHE A 134 6.04 -1.30 3.85
C PHE A 134 6.72 0.08 3.85
N THR A 135 7.11 0.57 2.66
CA THR A 135 7.71 1.91 2.52
C THR A 135 7.45 2.55 1.16
N SER A 136 7.24 3.89 1.17
CA SER A 136 7.22 4.72 -0.03
C SER A 136 8.52 4.63 -0.84
N SER A 137 9.65 4.34 -0.18
CA SER A 137 10.97 4.31 -0.81
C SER A 137 11.05 3.30 -1.97
N LYS A 138 10.32 2.19 -1.85
CA LYS A 138 10.33 1.09 -2.82
C LYS A 138 9.02 1.03 -3.60
N SER A 139 7.89 1.37 -2.98
CA SER A 139 6.60 1.38 -3.71
C SER A 139 6.52 2.48 -4.77
N THR A 140 7.08 3.67 -4.49
CA THR A 140 6.96 4.83 -5.38
C THR A 140 8.29 5.52 -5.69
N GLY A 141 9.40 5.06 -5.11
CA GLY A 141 10.73 5.66 -5.30
C GLY A 141 11.00 6.91 -4.44
N HIS A 142 10.07 7.32 -3.58
CA HIS A 142 10.20 8.50 -2.72
C HIS A 142 11.00 8.21 -1.45
N ALA A 143 12.25 7.80 -1.62
CA ALA A 143 13.12 7.45 -0.51
C ALA A 143 13.38 8.66 0.42
N GLY A 144 13.49 9.87 -0.13
CA GLY A 144 13.74 11.10 0.63
C GLY A 144 12.57 11.56 1.50
N THR A 145 11.33 11.17 1.19
CA THR A 145 10.14 11.51 2.01
C THR A 145 10.17 10.82 3.37
N ARG A 146 11.00 9.77 3.53
CA ARG A 146 11.15 9.01 4.78
C ARG A 146 9.80 8.55 5.36
N ILE A 147 8.95 7.92 4.54
CA ILE A 147 7.69 7.33 5.03
C ILE A 147 7.69 5.81 4.85
N GLY A 148 7.33 5.13 5.93
CA GLY A 148 6.93 3.73 5.95
C GLY A 148 5.71 3.56 6.82
N TRP A 149 5.03 2.43 6.65
CA TRP A 149 3.91 2.04 7.50
C TRP A 149 3.97 0.56 7.84
N ALA A 150 3.49 0.23 9.03
CA ALA A 150 3.29 -1.13 9.48
C ALA A 150 1.79 -1.43 9.54
N LEU A 151 1.40 -2.61 9.05
CA LEU A 151 0.08 -3.19 9.27
C LEU A 151 0.20 -4.20 10.41
N VAL A 152 -0.45 -3.92 11.54
CA VAL A 152 -0.27 -4.66 12.78
C VAL A 152 -1.62 -5.21 13.25
N LYS A 153 -1.71 -6.52 13.45
CA LYS A 153 -2.93 -7.19 13.88
C LYS A 153 -3.19 -7.04 15.38
N ASP A 154 -2.16 -7.20 16.21
CA ASP A 154 -2.28 -7.05 17.67
C ASP A 154 -2.27 -5.56 18.09
N PRO A 155 -3.36 -5.04 18.69
CA PRO A 155 -3.41 -3.65 19.18
C PRO A 155 -2.36 -3.32 20.24
N LYS A 156 -1.94 -4.31 21.06
CA LYS A 156 -0.91 -4.10 22.09
C LYS A 156 0.47 -3.89 21.46
N VAL A 157 0.78 -4.64 20.40
CA VAL A 157 2.00 -4.46 19.62
C VAL A 157 1.97 -3.10 18.92
N ALA A 158 0.86 -2.74 18.26
CA ALA A 158 0.70 -1.44 17.61
C ALA A 158 0.91 -0.27 18.59
N LYS A 159 0.34 -0.38 19.79
CA LYS A 159 0.51 0.59 20.88
C LYS A 159 1.98 0.73 21.29
N ARG A 160 2.66 -0.37 21.59
CA ARG A 160 4.09 -0.33 22.00
C ARG A 160 5.01 0.17 20.88
N MET A 161 4.70 -0.14 19.62
CA MET A 161 5.42 0.45 18.49
C MET A 161 5.27 1.97 18.47
N SER A 162 4.07 2.48 18.76
CA SER A 162 3.82 3.92 18.77
C SER A 162 4.41 4.62 19.98
N GLU A 163 4.49 3.95 21.14
CA GLU A 163 5.26 4.43 22.30
C GLU A 163 6.72 4.65 21.92
N PHE A 164 7.36 3.69 21.25
CA PHE A 164 8.74 3.87 20.74
C PHE A 164 8.86 5.07 19.80
N LEU A 165 7.92 5.25 18.88
CA LEU A 165 7.94 6.37 17.92
C LEU A 165 7.79 7.73 18.61
N VAL A 166 6.92 7.82 19.61
CA VAL A 166 6.77 9.03 20.43
C VAL A 166 8.05 9.32 21.22
N LEU A 167 8.64 8.31 21.86
CA LEU A 167 9.88 8.45 22.61
C LEU A 167 11.08 8.82 21.71
N SER A 168 11.12 8.29 20.49
CA SER A 168 12.26 8.48 19.58
C SER A 168 12.23 9.81 18.82
N SER A 169 11.05 10.29 18.42
CA SER A 169 10.94 11.45 17.53
C SER A 169 9.65 12.26 17.65
N ILE A 170 8.81 12.01 18.67
CA ILE A 170 7.52 12.68 18.83
C ILE A 170 6.63 12.46 17.58
N GLY A 171 6.64 11.23 17.05
CA GLY A 171 5.91 10.85 15.86
C GLY A 171 6.68 11.12 14.55
N VAL A 172 5.95 11.43 13.49
CA VAL A 172 6.48 11.55 12.11
C VAL A 172 6.03 12.86 11.48
N SER A 173 6.91 13.48 10.68
CA SER A 173 6.64 14.72 9.95
C SER A 173 5.28 14.71 9.24
N LYS A 174 4.47 15.74 9.49
CA LYS A 174 3.14 15.89 8.88
C LYS A 174 3.26 16.15 7.38
N ASP A 175 4.21 16.97 6.96
CA ASP A 175 4.48 17.28 5.57
C ASP A 175 4.84 16.02 4.78
N SER A 176 5.68 15.16 5.35
CA SER A 176 6.05 13.89 4.74
C SER A 176 4.84 12.96 4.62
N GLN A 177 3.96 12.92 5.62
CA GLN A 177 2.73 12.13 5.57
C GLN A 177 1.76 12.65 4.50
N LEU A 178 1.56 13.96 4.41
CA LEU A 178 0.72 14.59 3.38
C LEU A 178 1.27 14.37 1.97
N GLN A 179 2.58 14.53 1.78
CA GLN A 179 3.24 14.24 0.51
C GLN A 179 3.06 12.76 0.12
N ALA A 180 3.28 11.84 1.07
CA ALA A 180 3.09 10.42 0.81
C ALA A 180 1.63 10.09 0.47
N ALA A 181 0.66 10.66 1.18
CA ALA A 181 -0.76 10.46 0.89
C ALA A 181 -1.11 10.96 -0.53
N LYS A 182 -0.65 12.16 -0.91
CA LYS A 182 -0.85 12.72 -2.25
C LYS A 182 -0.25 11.84 -3.34
N ILE A 183 0.96 11.32 -3.13
CA ILE A 183 1.63 10.41 -4.07
C ILE A 183 0.87 9.09 -4.19
N LEU A 184 0.47 8.47 -3.07
CA LEU A 184 -0.31 7.23 -3.08
C LEU A 184 -1.66 7.42 -3.80
N ARG A 185 -2.34 8.54 -3.54
CA ARG A 185 -3.57 8.92 -4.25
C ARG A 185 -3.33 9.06 -5.75
N ALA A 186 -2.25 9.73 -6.16
CA ALA A 186 -1.93 9.90 -7.58
C ALA A 186 -1.63 8.56 -8.27
N VAL A 187 -0.98 7.61 -7.57
CA VAL A 187 -0.86 6.23 -8.09
C VAL A 187 -2.25 5.61 -8.24
N ARG A 188 -3.08 5.63 -7.19
CA ARG A 188 -4.44 5.05 -7.22
C ARG A 188 -5.31 5.63 -8.34
N GLU A 189 -5.27 6.95 -8.54
CA GLU A 189 -6.02 7.65 -9.59
C GLU A 189 -5.44 7.36 -10.98
N GLY A 190 -4.12 7.18 -11.10
CA GLY A 190 -3.52 6.64 -12.31
C GLY A 190 -3.96 5.20 -12.61
N TYR A 191 -4.27 4.41 -11.57
CA TYR A 191 -4.85 3.07 -11.66
C TYR A 191 -6.35 3.04 -11.94
N GLU A 192 -7.05 4.18 -11.88
CA GLU A 192 -8.38 4.31 -12.51
C GLU A 192 -8.31 4.24 -14.05
N GLY A 193 -7.13 3.94 -14.60
CA GLY A 193 -7.06 3.46 -15.96
C GLY A 193 -7.52 2.01 -16.11
N PHE A 194 -8.62 1.64 -15.48
CA PHE A 194 -9.38 0.47 -15.89
C PHE A 194 -10.87 0.82 -15.93
N ALA A 195 -11.52 0.57 -17.06
CA ALA A 195 -12.96 0.70 -17.16
C ALA A 195 -13.63 -0.60 -16.74
N TRP A 196 -14.58 -0.51 -15.81
CA TRP A 196 -15.48 -1.61 -15.48
C TRP A 196 -16.73 -1.49 -16.33
N LEU A 197 -16.92 -2.45 -17.23
CA LEU A 197 -18.08 -2.50 -18.11
C LEU A 197 -18.99 -3.63 -17.64
N LYS A 198 -20.30 -3.37 -17.61
CA LYS A 198 -21.34 -4.38 -17.37
C LYS A 198 -22.14 -4.56 -18.64
N TYR A 199 -22.33 -5.80 -19.05
CA TYR A 199 -23.18 -6.16 -20.18
C TYR A 199 -24.52 -6.71 -19.69
N GLU A 200 -25.64 -6.25 -20.24
CA GLU A 200 -26.96 -6.61 -19.68
C GLU A 200 -27.61 -7.86 -20.33
N LYS A 201 -27.13 -8.34 -21.48
CA LYS A 201 -27.82 -9.40 -22.27
C LYS A 201 -27.41 -10.84 -21.94
N GLY A 202 -26.78 -11.09 -20.79
CA GLY A 202 -26.53 -12.45 -20.29
C GLY A 202 -25.41 -13.25 -20.98
N GLU A 203 -24.62 -12.63 -21.86
CA GLU A 203 -23.39 -13.22 -22.42
C GLU A 203 -22.18 -12.98 -21.49
N ASP A 204 -21.13 -13.81 -21.61
CA ASP A 204 -19.84 -13.55 -20.96
C ASP A 204 -19.16 -12.35 -21.63
N GLY A 205 -18.94 -11.29 -20.86
CA GLY A 205 -18.42 -10.04 -21.40
C GLY A 205 -16.99 -10.16 -21.96
N GLU A 206 -16.18 -11.11 -21.46
CA GLU A 206 -14.83 -11.32 -21.97
C GLU A 206 -14.87 -11.98 -23.36
N ASP A 207 -15.72 -12.99 -23.53
CA ASP A 207 -15.92 -13.66 -24.82
C ASP A 207 -16.50 -12.71 -25.87
N LEU A 208 -17.43 -11.82 -25.47
CA LEU A 208 -17.98 -10.80 -26.34
C LEU A 208 -16.89 -9.84 -26.84
N LEU A 209 -16.15 -9.21 -25.92
CA LEU A 209 -15.14 -8.21 -26.27
C LEU A 209 -13.97 -8.80 -27.07
N ARG A 210 -13.66 -10.08 -26.84
CA ARG A 210 -12.68 -10.83 -27.63
C ARG A 210 -13.06 -10.91 -29.11
N LYS A 211 -14.35 -10.98 -29.48
CA LYS A 211 -14.82 -10.96 -30.88
C LYS A 211 -14.45 -9.65 -31.60
N TYR A 212 -14.36 -8.55 -30.85
CA TYR A 212 -13.95 -7.23 -31.34
C TYR A 212 -12.45 -6.97 -31.16
N ASN A 213 -11.66 -8.00 -30.86
CA ASN A 213 -10.22 -7.92 -30.57
C ASN A 213 -9.88 -7.03 -29.36
N ILE A 214 -10.82 -6.81 -28.45
CA ILE A 214 -10.60 -6.06 -27.21
C ILE A 214 -10.19 -7.04 -26.11
N VAL A 215 -8.98 -6.87 -25.58
CA VAL A 215 -8.47 -7.70 -24.49
C VAL A 215 -8.91 -7.11 -23.15
N VAL A 216 -9.69 -7.90 -22.40
CA VAL A 216 -10.17 -7.55 -21.05
C VAL A 216 -9.90 -8.68 -20.07
N ARG A 217 -10.22 -8.47 -18.79
CA ARG A 217 -10.28 -9.52 -17.78
C ARG A 217 -11.73 -9.76 -17.36
N SER A 218 -12.19 -11.02 -17.39
CA SER A 218 -13.50 -11.40 -16.86
C SER A 218 -13.65 -11.05 -15.39
N GLY A 219 -14.84 -10.55 -15.04
CA GLY A 219 -15.29 -10.25 -13.69
C GLY A 219 -15.23 -11.45 -12.74
N LYS A 220 -15.29 -12.68 -13.27
CA LYS A 220 -15.12 -13.94 -12.52
C LYS A 220 -13.82 -13.96 -11.72
N HIS A 221 -12.75 -13.37 -12.24
CA HIS A 221 -11.46 -13.27 -11.54
C HIS A 221 -11.47 -12.32 -10.35
N PHE A 222 -12.50 -11.50 -10.20
CA PHE A 222 -12.65 -10.46 -9.18
C PHE A 222 -13.87 -10.69 -8.29
N GLY A 223 -14.47 -11.89 -8.33
CA GLY A 223 -15.60 -12.25 -7.49
C GLY A 223 -16.94 -11.63 -7.91
N VAL A 224 -17.05 -11.10 -9.14
CA VAL A 224 -18.31 -10.65 -9.73
C VAL A 224 -18.73 -11.53 -10.91
N GLY A 225 -19.97 -11.37 -11.39
CA GLY A 225 -20.51 -12.21 -12.45
C GLY A 225 -19.81 -12.03 -13.82
N PRO A 226 -19.96 -12.99 -14.75
CA PRO A 226 -19.40 -12.95 -16.10
C PRO A 226 -19.85 -11.75 -16.94
N GLU A 227 -20.95 -11.12 -16.56
CA GLU A 227 -21.47 -9.93 -17.19
C GLU A 227 -20.60 -8.68 -16.94
N TYR A 228 -19.67 -8.75 -15.99
CA TYR A 228 -18.71 -7.68 -15.73
C TYR A 228 -17.35 -7.99 -16.34
N VAL A 229 -16.70 -6.96 -16.87
CA VAL A 229 -15.34 -7.04 -17.40
C VAL A 229 -14.54 -5.81 -17.02
N ARG A 230 -13.23 -5.99 -16.88
CA ARG A 230 -12.28 -4.92 -16.60
C ARG A 230 -11.37 -4.71 -17.81
N ALA A 231 -11.51 -3.58 -18.49
CA ALA A 231 -10.67 -3.16 -19.60
C ALA A 231 -9.53 -2.25 -19.11
N SER A 232 -8.31 -2.41 -19.64
CA SER A 232 -7.20 -1.49 -19.36
C SER A 232 -7.38 -0.18 -20.12
N MET A 233 -7.20 0.93 -19.42
CA MET A 233 -7.21 2.31 -19.93
C MET A 233 -5.84 3.00 -19.67
N ILE A 234 -4.80 2.24 -19.27
CA ILE A 234 -3.41 2.72 -19.06
C ILE A 234 -2.48 2.15 -20.15
N ASP A 235 -2.93 2.08 -21.39
CA ASP A 235 -2.05 1.72 -22.50
C ASP A 235 -1.52 2.99 -23.19
N ARG A 236 -0.60 2.85 -24.16
CA ARG A 236 -0.15 3.97 -25.00
C ARG A 236 -1.35 4.62 -25.69
N ASP A 237 -1.29 5.94 -25.93
CA ASP A 237 -2.38 6.72 -26.54
C ASP A 237 -2.98 6.03 -27.78
N GLU A 238 -2.13 5.47 -28.65
CA GLU A 238 -2.54 4.71 -29.86
C GLU A 238 -3.40 3.47 -29.56
N THR A 239 -3.13 2.77 -28.45
CA THR A 239 -3.88 1.57 -28.05
C THR A 239 -5.18 1.94 -27.33
N PHE A 240 -5.19 3.08 -26.64
CA PHE A 240 -6.40 3.65 -26.06
C PHE A 240 -7.38 4.12 -27.16
N ASP A 241 -6.88 4.84 -28.17
CA ASP A 241 -7.73 5.30 -29.29
C ASP A 241 -8.33 4.11 -30.05
N LEU A 242 -7.52 3.06 -30.30
CA LEU A 242 -8.00 1.82 -30.91
C LEU A 242 -9.06 1.08 -30.06
N LEU A 243 -8.94 1.14 -28.73
CA LEU A 243 -9.96 0.62 -27.81
C LEU A 243 -11.29 1.39 -27.98
N ILE A 244 -11.23 2.72 -28.06
CA ILE A 244 -12.43 3.56 -28.24
C ILE A 244 -13.08 3.30 -29.60
N GLU A 245 -12.30 3.23 -30.69
CA GLU A 245 -12.82 2.91 -32.02
C GLU A 245 -13.58 1.57 -32.02
N ARG A 246 -12.98 0.51 -31.46
CA ARG A 246 -13.61 -0.82 -31.40
C ARG A 246 -14.85 -0.85 -30.52
N LEU A 247 -14.90 -0.08 -29.44
CA LEU A 247 -16.09 0.04 -28.60
C LEU A 247 -17.23 0.76 -29.33
N LEU A 248 -16.93 1.72 -30.22
CA LEU A 248 -17.93 2.42 -31.04
C LEU A 248 -18.50 1.51 -32.14
N GLU A 249 -17.72 0.54 -32.65
CA GLU A 249 -18.18 -0.49 -33.59
C GLU A 249 -19.16 -1.51 -32.97
N MET A 250 -19.33 -1.50 -31.64
CA MET A 250 -20.24 -2.41 -30.91
C MET A 250 -21.68 -1.89 -30.77
N GLN A 251 -22.01 -0.72 -31.32
CA GLN A 251 -23.39 -0.21 -31.39
C GLN A 251 -24.27 -1.06 -32.31
#